data_AF-A0A5A7Q389-F1
#
_entry.id   AF-A0A5A7Q389-F1
#
_cell.length_a   1.000
_cell.length_b   1.000
_cell.length_c   1.000
_cell.angle_alpha   90.00
_cell.angle_beta   90.00
_cell.angle_gamma   90.00
#
_symmetry.space_group_name_H-M   'P 1'
#
loop_
_entity.id
_entity.type
_entity.pdbx_description
1 polymer ?
#
loop_
_entity_poly.entity_id
_entity_poly.type
_entity_poly.pdbx_seq_one_letter_code
_entity_poly.pdbx_strand_id
1 'polypeptide(L)'
;MATVKTVKDVSPHEFVKSYASHLKCSGKMELPDWTDLVKTDVLKELAPYDSDWYYIRAASMAQKIYLRRGLGVRAFQRIYGRSKRNGSHPPHFGKSNGSVARNILQ
;
A
#
# COMPACT_ATOMS: atom_id res chain seq x y z
N MET A 1 -31.56 9.13 3.54
CA MET A 1 -30.10 8.94 3.49
C MET A 1 -29.81 7.73 2.61
N ALA A 2 -28.88 7.83 1.66
CA ALA A 2 -28.52 6.69 0.82
C ALA A 2 -27.95 5.57 1.70
N THR A 3 -28.44 4.35 1.53
CA THR A 3 -27.94 3.19 2.29
C THR A 3 -26.58 2.79 1.71
N VAL A 4 -25.53 2.99 2.49
CA VAL A 4 -24.16 2.55 2.14
C VAL A 4 -24.16 1.02 2.20
N LYS A 5 -23.98 0.36 1.06
CA LYS A 5 -24.04 -1.12 0.98
C LYS A 5 -22.67 -1.71 0.68
N THR A 6 -21.84 -1.01 -0.08
CA THR A 6 -20.57 -1.56 -0.60
C THR A 6 -19.40 -0.61 -0.40
N VAL A 7 -18.18 -1.15 -0.50
CA VAL A 7 -16.92 -0.37 -0.44
C VAL A 7 -16.86 0.73 -1.50
N LYS A 8 -17.62 0.62 -2.59
CA LYS A 8 -17.67 1.62 -3.67
C LYS A 8 -18.40 2.91 -3.27
N ASP A 9 -19.23 2.83 -2.24
CA ASP A 9 -20.08 3.94 -1.78
C ASP A 9 -19.37 4.83 -0.75
N VAL A 10 -18.16 4.44 -0.31
CA VAL A 10 -17.38 5.12 0.72
C VAL A 10 -16.15 5.78 0.09
N SER A 11 -15.76 6.94 0.61
CA SER A 11 -14.50 7.59 0.23
C SER A 11 -13.32 6.63 0.42
N PRO A 12 -12.47 6.43 -0.61
CA PRO A 12 -11.35 5.51 -0.51
C PRO A 12 -10.39 5.83 0.63
N HIS A 13 -10.20 7.11 0.94
CA HIS A 13 -9.29 7.56 1.99
C HIS A 13 -9.81 7.20 3.39
N GLU A 14 -11.11 7.42 3.64
CA GLU A 14 -11.74 7.09 4.91
C GLU A 14 -11.78 5.58 5.15
N PHE A 15 -12.09 4.81 4.10
CA PHE A 15 -12.08 3.35 4.16
C PHE A 15 -10.69 2.80 4.51
N VAL A 16 -9.63 3.30 3.86
CA VAL A 16 -8.27 2.83 4.11
C VAL A 16 -7.84 3.15 5.55
N LYS A 17 -8.17 4.34 6.06
CA LYS A 17 -7.84 4.74 7.43
C LYS A 17 -8.55 3.86 8.46
N SER A 18 -9.87 3.67 8.33
CA SER A 18 -10.63 2.85 9.28
C SER A 18 -10.24 1.38 9.21
N TYR A 19 -9.99 0.85 8.01
CA TYR A 19 -9.58 -0.54 7.84
C TYR A 19 -8.14 -0.78 8.34
N ALA A 20 -7.23 0.17 8.19
CA ALA A 20 -5.89 0.09 8.79
C ALA A 20 -5.96 0.00 10.32
N SER A 21 -6.79 0.84 10.96
CA SER A 21 -7.04 0.77 12.40
C SER A 21 -7.64 -0.57 12.82
N HIS A 22 -8.58 -1.11 12.03
CA HIS A 22 -9.15 -2.44 12.27
C HIS A 22 -8.09 -3.56 12.18
N LEU A 23 -7.21 -3.53 11.18
CA LEU A 23 -6.13 -4.51 11.05
C LEU A 23 -5.16 -4.46 12.24
N LYS A 24 -4.84 -3.26 12.72
CA LYS A 24 -4.00 -3.06 13.90
C LYS A 24 -4.67 -3.61 15.18
N CYS A 25 -5.94 -3.29 15.41
CA CYS A 25 -6.68 -3.80 16.56
C CYS A 25 -6.93 -5.31 16.49
N SER A 26 -7.05 -5.86 15.28
CA SER A 26 -7.29 -7.29 15.11
C SER A 26 -6.10 -8.16 15.54
N GLY A 27 -4.87 -7.64 15.52
CA GLY A 27 -3.66 -8.37 15.94
C GLY A 27 -3.33 -9.63 15.11
N LYS A 28 -4.04 -9.89 14.01
CA LYS A 28 -3.85 -11.08 13.16
C LYS A 28 -2.77 -10.91 12.11
N MET A 29 -2.35 -9.68 11.85
CA MET A 29 -1.34 -9.37 10.85
C MET A 29 -0.01 -9.20 11.57
N GLU A 30 0.88 -10.15 11.40
CA GLU A 30 2.24 -10.06 11.92
C GLU A 30 3.03 -9.04 11.10
N LEU A 31 3.69 -8.10 11.78
CA LEU A 31 4.62 -7.20 11.12
C LEU A 31 5.94 -7.93 10.87
N PRO A 32 6.48 -7.86 9.65
CA PRO A 32 7.84 -8.30 9.40
C PRO A 32 8.86 -7.47 10.18
N ASP A 33 9.94 -8.10 10.64
CA ASP A 33 11.02 -7.45 11.41
C ASP A 33 11.67 -6.26 10.68
N TRP A 34 11.66 -6.29 9.35
CA TRP A 34 12.28 -5.25 8.52
C TRP A 34 11.40 -4.00 8.34
N THR A 35 10.18 -3.97 8.85
CA THR A 35 9.20 -2.90 8.58
C THR A 35 9.70 -1.51 9.00
N ASP A 36 10.48 -1.43 10.08
CA ASP A 36 11.02 -0.17 10.60
C ASP A 36 12.33 0.26 9.92
N LEU A 37 12.99 -0.66 9.22
CA LEU A 37 14.28 -0.42 8.58
C LEU A 37 14.15 -0.02 7.11
N VAL A 38 13.09 -0.48 6.44
CA VAL A 38 12.98 -0.33 4.99
C VAL A 38 12.23 0.92 4.58
N LYS A 39 12.66 1.47 3.44
CA LYS A 39 11.80 2.34 2.65
C LYS A 39 10.81 1.51 1.84
N THR A 40 9.62 2.09 1.66
CA THR A 40 8.53 1.49 0.88
C THR A 40 8.85 1.21 -0.59
N ASP A 41 9.88 1.87 -1.13
CA ASP A 41 10.24 1.83 -2.54
C ASP A 41 11.69 2.25 -2.78
N VAL A 42 12.36 1.68 -3.79
CA VAL A 42 13.70 2.10 -4.25
C VAL A 42 13.69 3.55 -4.72
N LEU A 43 12.56 4.02 -5.23
CA LEU A 43 12.35 5.35 -5.80
C LEU A 43 12.33 6.47 -4.76
N LYS A 44 12.08 6.12 -3.50
CA LYS A 44 12.00 7.08 -2.41
C LYS A 44 13.38 7.25 -1.77
N GLU A 45 13.66 8.45 -1.32
CA GLU A 45 14.89 8.76 -0.57
C GLU A 45 14.66 8.54 0.93
N LEU A 46 13.46 8.83 1.42
CA LEU A 46 13.09 8.76 2.83
C LEU A 46 12.12 7.60 3.14
N ALA A 47 12.17 7.15 4.39
CA ALA A 47 11.21 6.20 4.95
C ALA A 47 9.83 6.85 5.17
N PRO A 48 8.75 6.05 5.29
CA PRO A 48 7.44 6.56 5.69
C PRO A 48 7.51 7.21 7.09
N TYR A 49 6.79 8.32 7.27
CA TYR A 49 6.71 9.02 8.56
C TYR A 49 5.76 8.34 9.55
N ASP A 50 4.73 7.70 9.04
CA ASP A 50 3.74 6.98 9.85
C ASP A 50 4.25 5.59 10.19
N SER A 51 4.29 5.22 11.47
CA SER A 51 4.68 3.87 11.90
C SER A 51 3.68 2.80 11.45
N ASP A 52 2.41 3.16 11.26
CA ASP A 52 1.36 2.26 10.81
C ASP A 52 1.28 2.15 9.27
N TRP A 53 2.33 2.60 8.55
CA TRP A 53 2.36 2.62 7.09
C TRP A 53 2.10 1.23 6.47
N TYR A 54 2.51 0.16 7.16
CA TYR A 54 2.34 -1.21 6.71
C TYR A 54 0.86 -1.60 6.64
N TYR A 55 0.10 -1.28 7.70
CA TYR A 55 -1.35 -1.50 7.76
C TYR A 55 -2.10 -0.65 6.73
N ILE A 56 -1.69 0.60 6.54
CA ILE A 56 -2.27 1.49 5.52
C ILE A 56 -2.03 0.92 4.12
N ARG A 57 -0.83 0.36 3.87
CA ARG A 57 -0.51 -0.28 2.58
C ARG A 57 -1.35 -1.54 2.37
N ALA A 58 -1.48 -2.39 3.39
CA ALA A 58 -2.31 -3.58 3.33
C ALA A 58 -3.79 -3.25 3.07
N ALA A 59 -4.33 -2.25 3.79
CA ALA A 59 -5.68 -1.77 3.61
C ALA A 59 -5.95 -1.24 2.19
N SER A 60 -5.01 -0.45 1.65
CA SER A 60 -5.08 0.05 0.27
C SER A 60 -5.02 -1.07 -0.77
N MET A 61 -4.24 -2.13 -0.51
CA MET A 61 -4.16 -3.29 -1.40
C MET A 61 -5.46 -4.08 -1.38
N ALA A 62 -5.99 -4.40 -0.20
CA ALA A 62 -7.26 -5.11 -0.03
C ALA A 62 -8.42 -4.41 -0.77
N GLN A 63 -8.54 -3.08 -0.63
CA GLN A 63 -9.53 -2.30 -1.36
C GLN A 63 -9.39 -2.44 -2.87
N LYS A 64 -8.16 -2.38 -3.39
CA LYS A 64 -7.89 -2.50 -4.84
C LYS A 64 -8.19 -3.90 -5.36
N ILE A 65 -7.93 -4.95 -4.60
CA ILE A 65 -8.28 -6.33 -4.96
C ILE A 65 -9.80 -6.48 -5.07
N TYR A 66 -10.54 -5.89 -4.13
CA TYR A 66 -12.00 -5.89 -4.19
C TYR A 66 -12.54 -5.20 -5.45
N LEU A 67 -11.96 -4.05 -5.81
CA LEU A 67 -12.40 -3.26 -6.98
C LEU A 67 -11.94 -3.84 -8.32
N ARG A 68 -10.73 -4.40 -8.39
CA ARG A 68 -10.10 -4.93 -9.60
C ARG A 68 -9.68 -6.37 -9.36
N ARG A 69 -10.39 -7.30 -10.00
CA ARG A 69 -10.07 -8.73 -9.96
C ARG A 69 -8.78 -9.02 -10.74
N GLY A 70 -8.01 -10.02 -10.29
CA GLY A 70 -6.80 -10.48 -11.00
C GLY A 70 -5.53 -9.65 -10.77
N LEU A 71 -5.46 -8.86 -9.69
CA LEU A 71 -4.24 -8.11 -9.34
C LEU A 71 -3.21 -9.02 -8.66
N GLY A 72 -2.03 -9.15 -9.28
CA GLY A 72 -0.86 -9.80 -8.67
C GLY A 72 0.21 -8.81 -8.20
N VAL A 73 1.31 -9.35 -7.64
CA VAL A 73 2.45 -8.55 -7.12
C VAL A 73 2.95 -7.51 -8.12
N ARG A 74 3.16 -7.89 -9.38
CA ARG A 74 3.65 -6.98 -10.44
C ARG A 74 2.66 -5.85 -10.78
N ALA A 75 1.36 -6.09 -10.61
CA ALA A 75 0.35 -5.05 -10.80
C ALA A 75 0.46 -4.01 -9.68
N PHE A 76 0.60 -4.44 -8.43
CA PHE A 76 0.85 -3.54 -7.30
C PHE A 76 2.16 -2.77 -7.43
N GLN A 77 3.21 -3.40 -7.98
CA GLN A 77 4.46 -2.71 -8.29
C GLN A 77 4.29 -1.54 -9.26
N ARG A 78 3.34 -1.64 -10.21
CA ARG A 78 3.03 -0.55 -11.13
C ARG A 78 2.12 0.49 -10.49
N ILE A 79 1.11 0.06 -9.72
CA ILE A 79 0.16 0.95 -9.04
C ILE A 79 0.85 1.87 -8.03
N TYR A 80 1.79 1.33 -7.25
CA TYR A 80 2.55 2.10 -6.27
C TYR A 80 3.87 2.64 -6.82
N GLY A 81 4.19 2.36 -8.08
CA GLY A 81 5.36 2.92 -8.76
C GLY A 81 5.19 4.41 -9.03
N ARG A 82 6.31 5.10 -9.18
CA ARG A 82 6.36 6.55 -9.41
C ARG A 82 7.55 6.90 -10.30
N SER A 83 7.55 8.14 -10.80
CA SER A 83 8.73 8.75 -11.39
C SER A 83 9.89 8.83 -10.38
N LYS A 84 11.04 8.26 -10.74
CA LYS A 84 12.29 8.29 -9.97
C LYS A 84 13.09 9.53 -10.31
N ARG A 85 13.56 10.26 -9.29
CA ARG A 85 14.54 11.33 -9.47
C ARG A 85 15.94 10.71 -9.66
N ASN A 86 16.58 10.98 -10.79
CA ASN A 86 17.93 10.47 -11.12
C ASN A 86 19.02 11.57 -11.01
N GLY A 87 18.82 12.54 -10.10
CA GLY A 87 19.70 13.69 -9.96
C GLY A 87 19.66 14.59 -11.19
N SER A 88 20.78 14.67 -11.90
CA SER A 88 20.93 15.47 -13.14
C SER A 88 20.32 14.81 -14.38
N HIS A 89 20.06 13.50 -14.34
CA HIS A 89 19.47 12.79 -15.48
C HIS A 89 17.94 12.92 -15.48
N PRO A 90 17.29 12.83 -16.67
CA PRO A 90 15.84 12.86 -16.76
C PRO A 90 15.15 11.82 -15.86
N PRO A 91 13.95 12.14 -15.35
CA PRO A 91 13.22 11.24 -14.49
C PRO A 91 12.57 10.12 -15.30
N HIS A 92 12.63 8.89 -14.80
CA HIS A 92 12.03 7.71 -15.42
C HIS A 92 11.08 7.00 -14.46
N PHE A 93 10.04 6.35 -15.00
CA PHE A 93 9.14 5.54 -14.18
C PHE A 93 9.89 4.35 -13.59
N GLY A 94 9.79 4.17 -12.28
CA GLY A 94 10.25 2.96 -11.62
C GLY A 94 9.13 2.26 -10.87
N LYS A 95 9.33 0.97 -10.68
CA LYS A 95 8.39 0.06 -10.03
C LYS A 95 8.62 0.03 -8.53
N SER A 96 7.57 -0.25 -7.78
CA SER A 96 7.69 -0.39 -6.34
C SER A 96 8.34 -1.67 -5.85
N ASN A 97 8.74 -1.65 -4.58
CA ASN A 97 9.33 -2.80 -3.93
C ASN A 97 8.34 -3.98 -3.94
N GLY A 98 8.72 -5.05 -4.66
CA GLY A 98 7.90 -6.25 -4.81
C GLY A 98 7.88 -7.12 -3.56
N SER A 99 8.91 -7.03 -2.70
CA SER A 99 8.96 -7.79 -1.45
C SER A 99 7.83 -7.38 -0.52
N VAL A 100 7.61 -6.07 -0.35
CA VAL A 100 6.52 -5.52 0.47
C VAL A 100 5.16 -5.97 -0.06
N ALA A 101 4.93 -5.84 -1.37
CA ALA A 101 3.66 -6.25 -1.97
C ALA A 101 3.44 -7.77 -1.91
N ARG A 102 4.50 -8.57 -1.97
CA ARG A 102 4.41 -10.03 -1.84
C ARG A 102 4.10 -10.43 -0.41
N ASN A 103 4.81 -9.89 0.58
CA ASN A 103 4.61 -10.23 1.98
C ASN A 103 3.17 -9.92 2.44
N ILE A 104 2.59 -8.79 2.01
CA ILE A 104 1.19 -8.45 2.31
C ILE A 104 0.17 -9.42 1.68
N LEU A 105 0.52 -10.07 0.56
CA LEU A 105 -0.38 -10.99 -0.15
C LEU A 105 -0.25 -12.45 0.31
N GLN A 106 0.79 -12.77 1.08
CA GLN A 106 1.01 -14.10 1.66
C GLN A 106 0.30 -14.20 3.00
#